data_AF-A0A7C5YNK3-F1
#
_entry.id   AF-A0A7C5YNK3-F1
#
_cell.length_a   1.000
_cell.length_b   1.000
_cell.length_c   1.000
_cell.angle_alpha   90.00
_cell.angle_beta   90.00
_cell.angle_gamma   90.00
#
_symmetry.space_group_name_H-M   'P 1'
#
loop_
_entity.id
_entity.type
_entity.pdbx_description
1 polymer ?
#
loop_
_entity_poly.entity_id
_entity_poly.type
_entity_poly.pdbx_seq_one_letter_code
_entity_poly.pdbx_strand_id
1 'polypeptide(L)' 'MMRVFVDRIETTDIGEQIAVLLVPVAEGDYLRWLCPLHWLPPDTREGSWLRVEFTPDPDTGAQVRSEIEALLRELQEE' A
#
# COMPACT_ATOMS: atom_id res chain seq x y z
N MET A 1 5.27 6.39 -2.78
CA MET A 1 4.37 7.02 -1.79
C MET A 1 3.11 7.51 -2.50
N MET A 2 1.93 7.27 -1.93
CA MET A 2 0.63 7.72 -2.47
C MET A 2 -0.30 8.25 -1.38
N ARG A 3 -1.29 9.06 -1.77
CA ARG A 3 -2.35 9.54 -0.87
C ARG A 3 -3.59 8.68 -1.07
N VAL A 4 -4.16 8.21 0.03
CA VAL A 4 -5.40 7.43 0.03
C VAL A 4 -6.43 8.12 0.93
N PHE A 5 -7.69 8.00 0.57
CA PHE A 5 -8.80 8.60 1.32
C PHE A 5 -9.54 7.53 2.10
N VAL A 6 -9.85 7.79 3.37
CA VAL A 6 -10.68 6.91 4.19
C VAL A 6 -12.14 7.23 3.89
N ASP A 7 -12.79 6.40 3.07
CA ASP A 7 -14.19 6.58 2.68
C ASP A 7 -15.12 6.35 3.85
N ARG A 8 -14.99 5.18 4.50
CA ARG A 8 -15.80 4.77 5.64
C ARG A 8 -15.10 3.72 6.48
N ILE A 9 -15.57 3.54 7.71
CA ILE A 9 -15.14 2.50 8.63
C ILE A 9 -16.32 1.57 8.88
N GLU A 10 -16.15 0.32 8.53
CA GLU A 10 -17.16 -0.72 8.69
C GLU A 10 -16.83 -1.61 9.88
N THR A 11 -17.84 -2.22 10.46
CA THR A 11 -17.68 -3.31 11.43
C THR A 11 -18.15 -4.60 10.77
N THR A 12 -17.29 -5.61 10.72
CA THR A 12 -17.61 -6.91 10.14
C THR A 12 -18.56 -7.71 11.04
N ASP A 13 -19.11 -8.80 10.51
CA ASP A 13 -20.00 -9.71 11.26
C ASP A 13 -19.32 -10.34 12.49
N ILE A 14 -17.99 -10.39 12.52
CA ILE A 14 -17.19 -10.89 13.64
C ILE A 14 -16.76 -9.76 14.61
N GLY A 15 -17.23 -8.53 14.40
CA GLY A 15 -16.95 -7.38 15.26
C GLY A 15 -15.62 -6.67 14.98
N GLU A 16 -14.91 -7.01 13.90
CA GLU A 16 -13.66 -6.35 13.53
C GLU A 16 -13.92 -5.03 12.78
N GLN A 17 -13.17 -3.98 13.11
CA GLN A 17 -13.24 -2.71 12.39
C GLN A 17 -12.30 -2.69 11.19
N ILE A 18 -12.85 -2.39 10.01
CA ILE A 18 -12.14 -2.31 8.75
C ILE A 18 -12.36 -0.92 8.14
N ALA A 19 -11.29 -0.28 7.70
CA ALA A 19 -11.34 0.94 6.92
C ALA A 19 -11.39 0.63 5.42
N VAL A 20 -12.30 1.29 4.70
CA VAL A 20 -12.36 1.27 3.24
C VAL A 20 -11.56 2.45 2.70
N LEU A 21 -10.41 2.16 2.10
CA LEU A 21 -9.51 3.17 1.54
C LEU A 21 -9.74 3.31 0.02
N LEU A 22 -9.85 4.54 -0.47
CA LEU A 22 -9.86 4.83 -1.90
C LEU A 22 -8.46 5.21 -2.36
N VAL A 23 -7.94 4.42 -3.29
CA VAL A 23 -6.63 4.59 -3.91
C VAL A 23 -6.83 5.13 -5.33
N PRO A 24 -6.36 6.35 -5.66
CA PRO A 24 -6.46 6.87 -7.02
C PRO A 24 -5.55 6.06 -7.95
N VAL A 25 -6.10 5.49 -9.02
CA VAL A 25 -5.35 4.72 -10.03
C VAL A 25 -5.25 5.46 -11.37
N ALA A 26 -6.29 6.22 -11.72
CA ALA A 26 -6.33 7.13 -12.87
C ALA A 26 -7.33 8.27 -12.59
N GLU A 27 -7.44 9.24 -13.49
CA GLU A 27 -8.39 10.34 -13.33
C GLU A 27 -9.83 9.83 -13.32
N GLY A 28 -10.53 10.01 -12.20
CA GLY A 28 -11.89 9.51 -11.99
C GLY A 28 -11.97 8.04 -11.54
N ASP A 29 -10.87 7.30 -11.55
CA ASP A 29 -10.82 5.88 -11.19
C ASP A 29 -10.15 5.65 -9.84
N TYR A 30 -10.83 4.86 -9.00
CA TYR A 30 -10.38 4.54 -7.65
C TYR A 30 -10.47 3.03 -7.38
N LEU A 31 -9.39 2.47 -6.84
CA LEU A 31 -9.38 1.12 -6.28
C LEU A 31 -9.80 1.18 -4.81
N ARG A 32 -10.64 0.23 -4.40
CA ARG A 32 -11.01 0.04 -2.99
C ARG A 32 -10.02 -0.91 -2.34
N TRP A 33 -9.42 -0.45 -1.24
CA TRP A 33 -8.52 -1.25 -0.44
C TRP A 33 -9.07 -1.37 0.98
N LEU A 34 -9.37 -2.60 1.39
CA LEU A 34 -9.82 -2.93 2.74
C LEU A 34 -8.60 -3.11 3.64
N CYS A 35 -8.55 -2.34 4.72
CA CYS A 35 -7.46 -2.38 5.68
C CYS A 35 -8.01 -2.48 7.11
N PRO A 36 -7.54 -3.41 7.95
CA PRO A 36 -7.92 -3.44 9.35
C PRO A 36 -7.62 -2.09 10.02
N LEU A 37 -8.57 -1.53 10.76
CA LEU A 37 -8.43 -0.19 11.34
C LEU A 37 -7.22 -0.11 12.30
N HIS A 38 -6.92 -1.22 12.98
CA HIS A 38 -5.81 -1.32 13.91
C HIS A 38 -4.41 -1.27 13.25
N TRP A 39 -4.32 -1.37 11.92
CA TRP A 39 -3.07 -1.14 11.17
C TRP A 39 -2.82 0.33 10.85
N LEU A 40 -3.84 1.17 11.04
CA LEU A 40 -3.79 2.59 10.71
C LEU A 40 -3.41 3.43 11.94
N PRO A 41 -2.97 4.69 11.75
CA PRO A 41 -2.74 5.60 12.86
C PRO A 41 -3.97 5.70 13.78
N PRO A 42 -3.77 5.83 15.11
CA PRO A 42 -4.85 5.74 16.09
C PRO A 42 -5.90 6.86 15.99
N ASP A 43 -5.59 7.96 15.31
CA ASP A 43 -6.48 9.10 15.04
C ASP A 43 -7.20 8.99 13.68
N THR A 44 -7.06 7.86 12.98
CA THR A 44 -7.73 7.63 11.69
C THR A 44 -9.24 7.59 11.87
N ARG A 45 -9.94 8.37 11.05
CA ARG A 45 -11.40 8.47 10.99
C ARG A 45 -11.87 8.56 9.55
N GLU A 46 -13.18 8.37 9.36
CA GLU A 46 -13.82 8.63 8.07
C GLU A 46 -13.53 10.06 7.59
N GLY A 47 -13.25 10.21 6.30
CA GLY A 47 -12.85 11.49 5.71
C GLY A 47 -11.35 11.83 5.86
N SER A 48 -10.57 11.01 6.58
CA SER A 48 -9.13 11.23 6.70
C SER A 48 -8.39 10.99 5.39
N TRP A 49 -7.29 11.72 5.19
CA TRP A 49 -6.31 11.44 4.15
C TRP A 49 -5.08 10.81 4.77
N LEU A 50 -4.69 9.64 4.26
CA LEU A 50 -3.48 8.95 4.69
C LEU A 50 -2.42 9.00 3.61
N ARG A 51 -1.17 9.02 4.05
CA ARG A 51 0.01 8.93 3.20
C ARG A 51 0.58 7.53 3.36
N VAL A 52 0.53 6.74 2.29
CA VAL A 52 0.93 5.33 2.30
C VAL A 52 2.21 5.15 1.48
N GLU A 53 3.10 4.33 2.00
CA GLU A 53 4.31 3.90 1.34
C GLU A 53 4.35 2.37 1.30
N PHE A 54 4.54 1.81 0.10
CA PHE A 54 4.81 0.40 -0.08
C PHE A 54 6.31 0.24 -0.19
N THR A 55 6.88 -0.50 0.75
CA THR A 55 8.29 -0.87 0.73
C THR A 55 8.38 -2.39 0.59
N PRO A 56 9.28 -2.91 -0.24
CA PRO A 56 9.60 -4.33 -0.24
C PRO A 56 10.06 -4.72 1.16
N ASP A 57 9.66 -5.91 1.61
CA ASP A 57 10.28 -6.51 2.77
C ASP A 57 11.79 -6.74 2.52
N PRO A 58 12.60 -6.94 3.58
CA PRO A 58 14.05 -7.06 3.43
C PRO A 58 14.49 -8.17 2.47
N ASP A 59 13.78 -9.30 2.44
CA ASP A 59 14.13 -10.45 1.61
C ASP A 59 13.82 -10.15 0.14
N THR A 60 12.62 -9.60 -0.14
CA THR A 60 12.27 -9.10 -1.48
C THR A 60 13.24 -8.01 -1.93
N GLY A 61 13.64 -7.11 -1.03
CA GLY A 61 14.61 -6.06 -1.33
C GLY A 61 16.00 -6.60 -1.67
N ALA A 62 16.44 -7.68 -1.03
CA ALA A 62 17.69 -8.36 -1.35
C ALA A 62 17.61 -9.06 -2.71
N GLN A 63 16.50 -9.74 -3.00
CA GLN A 63 16.27 -10.40 -4.28
C GLN A 63 16.30 -9.40 -5.45
N VAL A 64 15.54 -8.30 -5.34
CA VAL A 64 15.51 -7.24 -6.36
C VAL A 64 16.92 -6.68 -6.62
N ARG A 65 17.72 -6.50 -5.57
CA ARG A 65 19.11 -6.03 -5.71
C ARG A 65 19.97 -7.02 -6.47
N SER A 66 19.87 -8.31 -6.14
CA SER A 66 20.62 -9.38 -6.82
C SER A 66 20.26 -9.46 -8.31
N GLU A 67 18.99 -9.30 -8.66
CA GLU A 67 18.53 -9.30 -10.05
C GLU A 67 19.08 -8.11 -10.84
N ILE A 68 19.08 -6.92 -10.23
CA ILE A 68 19.68 -5.72 -10.83
C ILE A 68 21.18 -5.91 -11.07
N GLU A 69 21.90 -6.47 -10.09
CA GLU A 69 23.34 -6.72 -10.21
C GLU A 69 23.67 -7.76 -11.30
N ALA A 70 22.84 -8.79 -11.45
CA ALA A 70 22.98 -9.78 -12.52
C ALA A 70 22.77 -9.14 -13.89
N LEU A 71 21.68 -8.37 -14.06
CA LEU A 71 21.36 -7.70 -15.32
C LEU A 71 22.45 -6.69 -15.73
N LEU A 72 22.99 -5.93 -14.77
CA LEU A 72 24.08 -4.99 -15.04
C LEU A 72 25.36 -5.68 -15.51
N ARG A 73 25.63 -6.90 -15.02
CA ARG A 73 26.78 -7.69 -15.47
C ARG A 73 26.60 -8.15 -16.90
N GLU A 74 25.42 -8.66 -17.25
CA GLU A 74 25.09 -9.06 -18.62
C GLU A 74 25.28 -7.91 -19.62
N LEU A 75 24.82 -6.71 -19.28
CA LEU A 75 24.96 -5.52 -20.13
C LEU A 75 26.40 -5.00 -20.29
N GLN A 76 27.32 -5.36 -19.40
CA GLN A 76 28.73 -4.94 -19.44
C GLN A 76 29.64 -5.94 -20.16
N GLU A 77 29.17 -7.17 -20.35
CA GLU A 77 29.90 -8.23 -21.05
C GLU A 77 29.60 -8.26 -22.57
N GLU A 78 28.65 -7.44 -23.03
CA GLU A 78 28.41 -7.09 -24.46
C GLU A 78 29.24 -5.88 -24.93
#